data_AF-A0A7G3G4T0-F1
#
_entry.id   AF-A0A7G3G4T0-F1
#
_cell.length_a   1.000
_cell.length_b   1.000
_cell.length_c   1.000
_cell.angle_alpha   90.00
_cell.angle_beta   90.00
_cell.angle_gamma   90.00
#
_symmetry.space_group_name_H-M   'P 1'
#
loop_
_entity.id
_entity.type
_entity.pdbx_description
1 polymer ?
#
loop_
_entity_poly.entity_id
_entity_poly.type
_entity_poly.pdbx_seq_one_letter_code
_entity_poly.pdbx_strand_id
1 'polypeptide(L)'
;MEVNLRKLQLGHVDLVLGDLFATQAALYDLKLADQIVPLAQEWPTQDAHFAFCRISVGEPVFQAFQQALDGMMKDGALKKIQRRYHVNTR
;
A
#
# COMPACT_ATOMS: atom_id res chain seq x y z
N MET A 1 -4.24 9.29 -1.36
CA MET A 1 -5.01 8.85 -2.56
C MET A 1 -6.34 9.59 -2.67
N GLU A 2 -7.11 9.72 -1.58
CA GLU A 2 -8.42 10.39 -1.55
C GLU A 2 -8.52 11.71 -2.33
N VAL A 3 -7.61 12.67 -2.10
CA VAL A 3 -7.61 13.96 -2.80
C VAL A 3 -7.54 13.80 -4.32
N ASN A 4 -6.74 12.84 -4.81
CA ASN A 4 -6.59 12.59 -6.24
C ASN A 4 -7.87 11.97 -6.82
N LEU A 5 -8.47 11.03 -6.12
CA LEU A 5 -9.75 10.41 -6.54
C LEU A 5 -10.90 11.42 -6.55
N ARG A 6 -10.93 12.37 -5.61
CA ARG A 6 -11.91 13.47 -5.62
C ARG A 6 -11.70 14.40 -6.80
N LYS A 7 -10.46 14.72 -7.15
CA LYS A 7 -10.16 15.52 -8.35
C LYS A 7 -10.64 14.81 -9.63
N LEU A 8 -10.44 13.50 -9.71
CA LEU A 8 -10.93 12.68 -10.83
C LEU A 8 -12.47 12.67 -10.87
N GLN A 9 -13.13 12.44 -9.74
CA GLN A 9 -14.60 12.47 -9.63
C GLN A 9 -15.20 13.81 -10.08
N LEU A 10 -14.54 14.93 -9.73
CA LEU A 10 -14.97 16.28 -10.08
C LEU A 10 -14.56 16.71 -11.50
N GLY A 11 -13.87 15.85 -12.26
CA GLY A 11 -13.41 16.17 -13.62
C GLY A 11 -12.27 17.21 -13.66
N HIS A 12 -11.55 17.41 -12.56
CA HIS A 12 -10.38 18.30 -12.52
C HIS A 12 -9.14 17.66 -13.16
N VAL A 13 -9.13 16.34 -13.29
CA VAL A 13 -8.10 15.54 -13.99
C VAL A 13 -8.78 14.40 -14.72
N ASP A 14 -8.21 13.97 -15.85
CA ASP A 14 -8.76 12.87 -16.65
C ASP A 14 -8.32 11.49 -16.14
N LEU A 15 -7.15 11.41 -15.50
CA LEU A 15 -6.54 10.17 -15.04
C LEU A 15 -5.80 10.37 -13.70
N VAL A 16 -5.77 9.30 -12.90
CA VAL A 16 -4.97 9.21 -11.68
C VAL A 16 -4.14 7.95 -11.75
N LEU A 17 -2.83 8.11 -11.58
CA LEU A 17 -1.92 6.99 -11.33
C LEU A 17 -1.87 6.72 -9.82
N GLY A 18 -2.01 5.44 -9.44
CA GLY A 18 -1.92 5.02 -8.06
C GLY A 18 -1.53 3.55 -7.94
N ASP A 19 -1.04 3.18 -6.76
CA ASP A 19 -0.90 1.77 -6.39
C ASP A 19 -2.28 1.09 -6.42
N LEU A 20 -2.35 -0.11 -7.00
CA LEU A 20 -3.61 -0.80 -7.27
C LEU A 20 -4.40 -1.03 -5.97
N PHE A 21 -3.75 -1.55 -4.94
CA PHE A 21 -4.40 -1.92 -3.69
C PHE A 21 -4.82 -0.69 -2.89
N ALA A 22 -3.93 0.29 -2.77
CA ALA A 22 -4.25 1.55 -2.09
C ALA A 22 -5.38 2.32 -2.78
N THR A 23 -5.41 2.28 -4.12
CA THR A 23 -6.45 2.95 -4.91
C THR A 23 -7.80 2.23 -4.78
N GLN A 24 -7.82 0.89 -4.85
CA GLN A 24 -9.04 0.11 -4.64
C GLN A 24 -9.64 0.31 -3.25
N ALA A 25 -8.81 0.30 -2.20
CA ALA A 25 -9.25 0.57 -0.84
C ALA A 25 -9.87 1.97 -0.73
N ALA A 26 -9.20 2.99 -1.27
CA ALA A 26 -9.72 4.35 -1.26
C ALA A 26 -11.02 4.52 -2.07
N LEU A 27 -11.17 3.82 -3.21
CA LEU A 27 -12.42 3.82 -3.99
C LEU A 27 -13.58 3.19 -3.21
N TYR A 28 -13.32 2.12 -2.47
CA TYR A 28 -14.30 1.48 -1.61
C TYR A 28 -14.75 2.41 -0.48
N ASP A 29 -13.80 2.99 0.27
CA ASP A 29 -14.08 3.88 1.40
C ASP A 29 -14.85 5.14 0.96
N LEU A 30 -14.53 5.69 -0.22
CA LEU A 30 -15.19 6.87 -0.76
C LEU A 30 -16.49 6.58 -1.51
N LYS A 31 -16.87 5.30 -1.66
CA LYS A 31 -18.04 4.85 -2.43
C LYS A 31 -18.01 5.34 -3.88
N LEU A 32 -16.84 5.27 -4.52
CA LEU A 32 -16.61 5.72 -5.91
C LEU A 32 -16.41 4.56 -6.89
N ALA A 33 -16.58 3.32 -6.45
CA ALA A 33 -16.37 2.13 -7.27
C ALA A 33 -17.23 2.10 -8.55
N ASP A 34 -18.42 2.70 -8.52
CA ASP A 34 -19.33 2.77 -9.68
C ASP A 34 -19.07 3.98 -10.60
N GLN A 35 -18.21 4.91 -10.18
CA GLN A 35 -17.94 6.17 -10.90
C GLN A 35 -16.55 6.18 -11.56
N ILE A 36 -15.61 5.44 -11.01
CA ILE A 36 -14.21 5.44 -11.43
C ILE A 36 -13.81 4.01 -11.79
N VAL A 37 -13.40 3.81 -13.04
CA VAL A 37 -12.99 2.51 -13.55
C VAL A 37 -11.47 2.41 -13.62
N PRO A 38 -10.85 1.28 -13.24
CA PRO A 38 -9.44 1.06 -13.50
C PRO A 38 -9.20 0.88 -15.00
N LEU A 39 -8.10 1.45 -15.50
CA LEU A 39 -7.60 1.14 -16.84
C LEU A 39 -6.75 -0.14 -16.80
N ALA A 40 -6.71 -0.87 -17.91
CA ALA A 40 -5.95 -2.11 -18.02
C ALA A 40 -4.42 -1.92 -17.99
N GLN A 41 -3.93 -0.68 -18.09
CA GLN A 41 -2.50 -0.41 -18.08
C GLN A 41 -1.95 -0.50 -16.66
N GLU A 42 -1.15 -1.53 -16.41
CA GLU A 42 -0.41 -1.74 -15.18
C GLU A 42 1.07 -1.52 -15.43
N TRP A 43 1.75 -0.84 -14.51
CA TRP A 43 3.20 -0.78 -14.46
C TRP A 43 3.70 -1.66 -13.33
N PRO A 44 4.53 -2.69 -13.60
CA PRO A 44 5.10 -3.51 -12.55
C PRO A 44 6.00 -2.64 -11.68
N THR A 45 5.77 -2.72 -10.37
CA THR A 45 6.61 -2.08 -9.36
C THR A 45 7.26 -3.16 -8.49
N GLN A 46 8.35 -2.79 -7.82
CA GLN A 46 8.93 -3.65 -6.79
C GLN A 46 8.04 -3.65 -5.55
N ASP A 47 8.19 -4.68 -4.73
CA ASP A 47 7.48 -4.79 -3.45
C ASP A 47 7.76 -3.61 -2.52
N ALA A 48 6.86 -3.38 -1.57
CA ALA A 48 7.08 -2.39 -0.52
C ALA A 48 8.22 -2.83 0.41
N HIS A 49 9.11 -1.89 0.75
CA HIS A 49 10.24 -2.14 1.64
C HIS A 49 10.26 -1.17 2.80
N PHE A 50 10.70 -1.65 3.97
CA PHE A 50 11.09 -0.77 5.07
C PHE A 50 12.47 -0.19 4.77
N ALA A 51 12.54 1.14 4.66
CA ALA A 51 13.79 1.85 4.43
C ALA A 51 14.34 2.41 5.76
N PHE A 52 15.64 2.20 5.99
CA PHE A 52 16.37 2.72 7.14
C PHE A 52 17.48 3.67 6.68
N CYS A 53 17.71 4.75 7.42
CA CYS A 53 18.81 5.66 7.14
C CYS A 53 20.13 5.03 7.60
N ARG A 54 21.06 4.80 6.67
CA ARG A 54 22.36 4.19 6.96
C ARG A 54 23.23 4.99 7.93
N ILE A 55 22.97 6.28 8.10
CA ILE A 55 23.77 7.17 8.96
C ILE A 55 23.26 7.14 10.41
N SER A 56 21.94 7.12 10.61
CA SER A 56 21.34 7.25 11.94
C SER A 56 20.88 5.93 12.55
N VAL A 57 20.67 4.89 11.74
CA VAL A 57 20.25 3.58 12.22
C VAL A 57 21.45 2.64 12.19
N GLY A 58 21.95 2.31 13.38
CA GLY A 58 23.03 1.34 13.54
C GLY A 58 22.58 -0.08 13.21
N GLU A 59 23.53 -0.90 12.77
CA GLU A 59 23.33 -2.31 12.40
C GLU A 59 22.55 -3.12 13.46
N PRO A 60 22.80 -2.99 14.78
CA PRO A 60 22.06 -3.78 15.77
C PRO A 60 20.55 -3.50 15.78
N VAL A 61 20.14 -2.25 15.52
CA VAL A 61 18.73 -1.86 15.48
C VAL A 61 18.06 -2.42 14.22
N PHE A 62 18.76 -2.34 13.09
CA PHE A 62 18.30 -2.93 11.83
C PHE A 62 18.10 -4.46 11.97
N GLN A 63 19.09 -5.16 12.54
CA GLN A 63 19.01 -6.61 12.76
C GLN A 63 17.88 -6.99 13.73
N ALA A 64 17.72 -6.24 14.82
CA ALA A 64 16.61 -6.47 15.76
C ALA A 64 15.25 -6.29 15.10
N PHE A 65 15.09 -5.27 14.25
CA PHE A 65 13.87 -5.07 13.46
C PHE A 65 13.64 -6.24 12.50
N GLN A 66 14.66 -6.66 11.77
CA GLN A 66 14.55 -7.76 10.81
C GLN A 66 14.14 -9.06 11.50
N GLN A 67 14.76 -9.40 12.65
CA GLN A 67 14.39 -10.58 13.44
C GLN A 67 12.95 -10.53 13.95
N ALA A 68 12.49 -9.36 14.41
CA ALA A 68 11.11 -9.17 14.86
C ALA A 68 10.12 -9.37 13.70
N LEU A 69 10.41 -8.78 12.53
CA LEU A 69 9.58 -8.93 11.34
C LEU A 69 9.52 -10.39 10.86
N ASP A 70 10.66 -11.08 10.83
CA ASP A 70 10.75 -12.50 10.51
C ASP A 70 9.94 -13.37 11.49
N GLY A 71 10.00 -13.03 12.79
CA GLY A 71 9.17 -13.65 13.82
C GLY A 71 7.68 -13.50 13.52
N MET A 72 7.23 -12.27 13.22
CA MET A 72 5.84 -11.95 12.89
C MET A 72 5.34 -12.61 11.59
N MET A 73 6.24 -12.85 10.63
CA MET A 73 5.92 -13.60 9.42
C MET A 73 5.69 -15.08 9.73
N LYS A 74 6.55 -15.67 10.58
CA LYS A 74 6.50 -17.08 10.96
C LYS A 74 5.29 -17.42 11.83
N ASP A 75 4.96 -16.57 12.81
CA ASP A 75 3.84 -16.80 13.73
C ASP A 75 2.47 -16.37 13.15
N GLY A 76 2.46 -15.76 11.97
CA GLY A 76 1.27 -15.31 11.26
C GLY A 76 0.67 -14.01 11.80
N ALA A 77 1.33 -13.31 12.73
CA ALA A 77 0.91 -11.98 13.20
C ALA A 77 0.85 -10.99 12.03
N LEU A 78 1.81 -11.05 11.10
CA LEU A 78 1.79 -10.18 9.92
C LEU A 78 0.56 -10.43 9.04
N LYS A 79 0.19 -11.70 8.82
CA LYS A 79 -1.03 -12.05 8.07
C LYS A 79 -2.30 -11.55 8.75
N LYS A 80 -2.35 -11.55 10.08
CA LYS A 80 -3.49 -10.99 10.84
C LYS A 80 -3.60 -9.48 10.63
N ILE A 81 -2.48 -8.76 10.63
CA ILE A 81 -2.42 -7.32 10.34
C ILE A 81 -2.88 -7.04 8.91
N GLN A 82 -2.34 -7.76 7.94
CA GLN A 82 -2.70 -7.62 6.52
C GLN A 82 -4.21 -7.80 6.30
N ARG A 83 -4.82 -8.84 6.89
CA ARG A 83 -6.28 -9.06 6.83
C ARG A 83 -7.08 -7.94 7.46
N ARG A 84 -6.65 -7.43 8.62
CA ARG A 84 -7.32 -6.32 9.32
C ARG A 84 -7.37 -5.05 8.48
N TYR A 85 -6.33 -4.78 7.71
CA TYR A 85 -6.22 -3.58 6.88
C TYR A 85 -6.47 -3.83 5.40
N HIS A 86 -7.07 -4.98 5.05
CA HIS A 86 -7.42 -5.35 3.68
C HIS A 86 -6.24 -5.26 2.68
N VAL A 87 -5.01 -5.45 3.16
CA VAL A 87 -3.82 -5.53 2.32
C VAL A 87 -3.70 -6.97 1.84
N ASN A 88 -4.21 -7.27 0.65
CA ASN A 88 -4.01 -8.56 0.01
C ASN A 88 -2.64 -8.57 -0.69
N THR A 89 -1.65 -9.19 -0.05
CA THR A 89 -0.46 -9.65 -0.77
C THR A 89 -0.82 -10.95 -1.49
N ARG A 90 -0.70 -10.97 -2.83
CA ARG A 90 -0.90 -12.17 -3.66
C ARG A 90 -0.01 -13.33 -3.20
#